data_AF-A0A7Y2VRU6-F1
#
_entry.id   AF-A0A7Y2VRU6-F1
#
_cell.length_a   1.000
_cell.length_b   1.000
_cell.length_c   1.000
_cell.angle_alpha   90.00
_cell.angle_beta   90.00
_cell.angle_gamma   90.00
#
_symmetry.space_group_name_H-M   'P 1'
#
loop_
_entity.id
_entity.type
_entity.pdbx_description
1 polymer ?
#
loop_
_entity_poly.entity_id
_entity_poly.type
_entity_poly.pdbx_seq_one_letter_code
_entity_poly.pdbx_strand_id
1 'polypeptide(L)'
;LVLLRKAEDWSYECEWRLIGKRGSQDSLLELEEIIFGIRCDVAVKFAVVQALAGRQRPVSFYEMHEDQGTFDLRRREVDIDELSASLPRRSRQYIDAFSDLSDIPSPGGT
;
A
#
# COMPACT_ATOMS: atom_id res chain seq x y z
N LEU A 1 28.67 21.08 7.09
CA LEU A 1 27.37 21.28 7.80
C LEU A 1 26.14 21.19 6.87
N VAL A 2 26.27 20.75 5.61
CA VAL A 2 25.16 20.75 4.63
C VAL A 2 24.04 19.74 4.95
N LEU A 3 24.33 18.67 5.71
CA LEU A 3 23.37 17.61 6.07
C LEU A 3 22.38 17.99 7.18
N LEU A 4 22.56 19.14 7.83
CA LEU A 4 21.70 19.60 8.94
C LEU A 4 20.75 20.72 8.53
N ARG A 5 20.91 21.27 7.32
CA ARG A 5 20.11 22.38 6.82
C ARG A 5 19.12 21.84 5.80
N LYS A 6 17.83 22.11 6.02
CA LYS A 6 16.78 21.76 5.06
C LYS A 6 16.94 22.61 3.80
N ALA A 7 16.70 22.01 2.64
CA ALA A 7 16.64 22.75 1.38
C ALA A 7 15.51 23.79 1.47
N GLU A 8 15.73 24.98 0.90
CA GLU A 8 14.77 26.08 0.98
C GLU A 8 13.44 25.73 0.34
N ASP A 9 13.48 25.00 -0.77
CA ASP A 9 12.30 24.49 -1.47
C ASP A 9 11.41 23.60 -0.59
N TRP A 10 11.96 22.96 0.45
CA TRP A 10 11.20 22.07 1.34
C TRP A 10 10.91 22.71 2.70
N SER A 11 11.17 24.01 2.85
CA SER A 11 10.96 24.74 4.11
C SER A 11 9.51 24.70 4.60
N TYR A 12 8.55 24.49 3.70
CA TYR A 12 7.12 24.40 4.04
C TYR A 12 6.74 23.11 4.79
N GLU A 13 7.59 22.09 4.79
CA GLU A 13 7.29 20.82 5.47
C GLU A 13 7.81 20.84 6.92
N CYS A 14 6.93 20.55 7.88
CA CYS A 14 7.27 20.32 9.28
C CYS A 14 7.93 18.94 9.48
N GLU A 15 9.23 18.84 9.19
CA GLU A 15 10.01 17.60 9.37
C GLU A 15 10.74 17.59 10.71
N TRP A 16 10.70 16.45 11.40
CA TRP A 16 11.54 16.16 12.56
C TRP A 16 12.64 15.18 12.19
N ARG A 17 13.89 15.45 12.60
CA ARG A 17 15.04 14.58 12.33
C ARG A 17 15.54 13.93 13.61
N LEU A 18 15.52 12.60 13.64
CA LEU A 18 16.19 11.83 14.68
C LEU A 18 17.68 11.69 14.31
N ILE A 19 18.54 12.41 15.01
CA ILE A 19 20.00 12.36 14.80
C ILE A 19 20.61 11.37 15.79
N GLY A 20 21.19 10.29 15.29
CA GLY A 20 21.81 9.25 16.11
C GLY A 20 23.03 8.61 15.45
N LYS A 21 23.47 7.48 16.01
CA LYS A 21 24.50 6.64 15.38
C LYS A 21 24.02 6.24 13.97
N ARG A 22 24.94 6.09 13.02
CA ARG A 22 24.62 5.68 11.65
C ARG A 22 24.91 4.19 11.50
N GLY A 23 24.06 3.46 10.77
CA GLY A 23 24.26 2.04 10.46
C GLY A 23 23.05 1.18 10.80
N SER A 24 23.21 -0.14 10.68
CA SER A 24 22.19 -1.13 11.04
C SER A 24 22.05 -1.17 12.55
N GLN A 25 20.97 -0.57 13.05
CA GLN A 25 20.59 -0.55 14.45
C GLN A 25 19.07 -0.56 14.51
N ASP A 26 18.52 -1.01 15.63
CA ASP A 26 17.08 -0.94 15.84
C ASP A 26 16.62 0.52 15.88
N SER A 27 15.52 0.79 15.19
CA SER A 27 14.87 2.10 15.24
C SER A 27 14.30 2.33 16.64
N LEU A 28 14.56 3.50 17.21
CA LEU A 28 13.90 3.92 18.47
C LEU A 28 12.42 4.26 18.26
N LEU A 29 12.00 4.42 17.01
CA LEU A 29 10.63 4.72 16.62
C LEU A 29 9.98 3.48 16.03
N GLU A 30 8.75 3.23 16.47
CA GLU A 30 7.89 2.20 15.92
C GLU A 30 7.12 2.74 14.71
N LEU A 31 7.01 1.91 13.67
CA LEU A 31 6.18 2.23 12.51
C LEU A 31 4.71 1.99 12.87
N GLU A 32 3.92 3.06 12.82
CA GLU A 32 2.49 3.03 13.14
C GLU A 32 1.61 2.97 11.89
N GLU A 33 1.92 3.78 10.89
CA GLU A 33 1.14 3.86 9.66
C GLU A 33 2.00 4.10 8.42
N ILE A 34 1.48 3.66 7.28
CA ILE A 34 1.99 3.99 5.94
C ILE A 34 0.87 4.63 5.14
N ILE A 35 1.13 5.81 4.58
CA ILE A 35 0.21 6.51 3.68
C ILE A 35 0.81 6.50 2.27
N PHE A 36 0.17 5.78 1.35
CA PHE A 36 0.55 5.73 -0.04
C PHE A 36 0.07 6.98 -0.80
N GLY A 37 0.94 7.56 -1.63
CA GLY A 37 0.54 8.65 -2.51
C GLY A 37 -0.46 8.21 -3.58
N ILE A 38 -1.20 9.17 -4.14
CA ILE A 38 -2.26 8.96 -5.15
C ILE A 38 -1.78 8.09 -6.32
N ARG A 39 -0.54 8.28 -6.76
CA ARG A 39 0.05 7.59 -7.92
C ARG A 39 0.83 6.32 -7.57
N CYS A 40 0.72 5.83 -6.33
CA CYS A 40 1.41 4.62 -5.92
C CYS A 40 0.79 3.38 -6.56
N ASP A 41 1.61 2.59 -7.26
CA ASP A 41 1.19 1.38 -7.95
C ASP A 41 0.65 0.32 -6.99
N VAL A 42 -0.39 -0.39 -7.41
CA VAL A 42 -1.09 -1.39 -6.59
C VAL A 42 -0.18 -2.57 -6.21
N ALA A 43 0.75 -2.98 -7.08
CA ALA A 43 1.70 -4.05 -6.78
C ALA A 43 2.70 -3.62 -5.71
N VAL A 44 3.09 -2.33 -5.68
CA VAL A 44 3.95 -1.77 -4.63
C VAL A 44 3.21 -1.77 -3.29
N LYS A 45 1.95 -1.30 -3.27
CA LYS A 45 1.11 -1.35 -2.07
C LYS A 45 1.05 -2.78 -1.51
N PHE A 46 0.73 -3.76 -2.36
CA PHE A 46 0.67 -5.16 -1.98
C PHE A 46 2.00 -5.68 -1.43
N ALA A 47 3.12 -5.43 -2.12
CA ALA A 47 4.42 -5.87 -1.67
C ALA A 47 4.78 -5.32 -0.28
N VAL A 48 4.49 -4.05 -0.03
CA VAL A 48 4.74 -3.40 1.27
C VAL A 48 3.82 -3.97 2.36
N VAL A 49 2.53 -4.13 2.08
CA VAL A 49 1.56 -4.73 3.02
C VAL A 49 2.00 -6.14 3.41
N GLN A 50 2.34 -6.98 2.43
CA GLN A 50 2.80 -8.35 2.69
C GLN A 50 4.14 -8.41 3.42
N ALA A 51 5.08 -7.52 3.12
CA ALA A 51 6.37 -7.46 3.82
C ALA A 51 6.23 -7.09 5.31
N LEU A 52 5.15 -6.39 5.68
CA LEU A 52 4.86 -5.96 7.04
C LEU A 52 3.79 -6.83 7.72
N ALA A 53 3.24 -7.82 7.02
CA ALA A 53 2.28 -8.77 7.58
C ALA A 53 2.91 -9.60 8.71
N GLY A 54 2.12 -9.91 9.75
CA GLY A 54 2.56 -10.76 10.86
C GLY A 54 3.50 -10.09 11.89
N ARG A 55 3.71 -8.77 11.80
CA ARG A 55 4.38 -8.02 12.87
C ARG A 55 3.59 -8.11 14.17
N GLN A 56 4.32 -8.14 15.30
CA GLN A 56 3.71 -8.10 16.64
C GLN A 56 2.87 -6.84 16.86
N ARG A 57 3.33 -5.71 16.31
CA ARG A 57 2.57 -4.47 16.28
C ARG A 57 2.08 -4.21 14.85
N PRO A 58 0.77 -4.19 14.60
CA PRO A 58 0.22 -3.98 13.27
C PRO A 58 0.50 -2.56 12.78
N VAL A 59 0.60 -2.41 11.46
CA VAL A 59 0.78 -1.14 10.77
C VAL A 59 -0.52 -0.80 10.06
N SER A 60 -1.00 0.43 10.19
CA SER A 60 -2.20 0.90 9.49
C SER A 60 -1.83 1.36 8.08
N PHE A 61 -2.63 0.99 7.08
CA PHE A 61 -2.35 1.33 5.68
C PHE A 61 -3.43 2.26 5.14
N TYR A 62 -2.98 3.39 4.61
CA TYR A 62 -3.83 4.39 3.99
C TYR A 62 -3.34 4.74 2.59
N GLU A 63 -4.21 5.31 1.79
CA GLU A 63 -3.86 5.92 0.52
C GLU A 63 -4.49 7.30 0.39
N MET A 64 -3.76 8.21 -0.25
CA MET A 64 -4.24 9.55 -0.55
C MET A 64 -5.17 9.52 -1.76
N HIS A 65 -6.28 10.24 -1.65
CA HIS A 65 -7.30 10.42 -2.67
C HIS A 65 -7.62 11.91 -2.81
N GLU A 66 -7.86 12.35 -4.03
CA GLU A 66 -8.38 13.67 -4.32
C GLU A 66 -9.89 13.68 -4.08
N ASP A 67 -10.38 14.68 -3.34
CA ASP A 67 -11.82 14.89 -3.18
C ASP A 67 -12.37 15.49 -4.48
N GLN A 68 -13.34 14.80 -5.10
CA GLN A 68 -13.76 15.13 -6.46
C GLN A 68 -14.29 16.57 -6.55
N GLY A 69 -13.66 17.37 -7.40
CA GLY A 69 -14.05 18.77 -7.62
C GLY A 69 -13.40 19.77 -6.67
N THR A 70 -12.52 19.33 -5.76
CA THR A 70 -11.64 20.22 -4.99
C THR A 70 -10.17 19.84 -5.22
N PHE A 71 -9.25 20.67 -4.75
CA PHE A 71 -7.83 20.34 -4.69
C PHE A 71 -7.43 19.74 -3.33
N ASP A 72 -8.42 19.32 -2.53
CA ASP A 72 -8.18 18.77 -1.21
C ASP A 72 -7.83 17.29 -1.30
N LEU A 73 -6.82 16.91 -0.52
CA LEU A 73 -6.41 15.52 -0.40
C LEU A 73 -6.94 14.93 0.90
N ARG A 74 -7.56 13.76 0.81
CA ARG A 74 -7.99 12.97 1.96
C ARG A 74 -7.32 11.61 1.94
N ARG A 75 -7.02 11.08 3.12
CA ARG A 75 -6.59 9.70 3.27
C ARG A 75 -7.79 8.79 3.42
N ARG A 76 -7.75 7.62 2.78
CA ARG A 76 -8.70 6.51 3.01
C ARG A 76 -7.92 5.25 3.37
N GLU A 77 -8.54 4.36 4.11
CA GLU A 77 -7.94 3.07 4.45
C GLU A 77 -7.78 2.22 3.18
N VAL A 78 -6.67 1.49 3.09
CA VAL A 78 -6.44 0.54 2.00
C VAL A 78 -7.26 -0.72 2.28
N ASP A 79 -8.05 -1.16 1.31
CA ASP A 79 -8.74 -2.45 1.37
C ASP A 79 -7.72 -3.59 1.17
N ILE A 80 -7.23 -4.13 2.28
CA ILE A 80 -6.22 -5.20 2.28
C ILE A 80 -6.79 -6.51 1.73
N ASP A 81 -8.09 -6.76 1.93
CA ASP A 81 -8.74 -7.98 1.47
C ASP A 81 -8.88 -7.96 -0.06
N GLU A 82 -9.34 -6.84 -0.64
CA GLU A 82 -9.36 -6.63 -2.08
C GLU A 82 -7.95 -6.72 -2.69
N LEU A 83 -6.98 -6.09 -2.03
CA LEU A 83 -5.59 -6.11 -2.46
C LEU A 83 -5.02 -7.54 -2.48
N SER A 84 -5.35 -8.34 -1.47
CA SER A 84 -4.90 -9.74 -1.33
C SER A 84 -5.66 -10.70 -2.25
N ALA A 85 -6.90 -10.39 -2.61
CA ALA A 85 -7.66 -11.16 -3.59
C ALA A 85 -7.16 -10.91 -5.02
N SER A 86 -6.71 -9.68 -5.31
CA SER A 86 -6.28 -9.26 -6.65
C SER A 86 -4.80 -9.52 -6.94
N LEU A 87 -3.96 -9.69 -5.92
CA LEU A 87 -2.51 -9.87 -6.04
C LEU A 87 -1.99 -11.02 -5.13
N PRO A 88 -0.90 -11.71 -5.52
CA PRO A 88 -0.15 -11.51 -6.75
C PRO A 88 -0.90 -12.08 -7.96
N ARG A 89 -0.81 -11.36 -9.10
CA ARG A 89 -1.44 -11.81 -10.35
C ARG A 89 -0.66 -12.98 -10.94
N ARG A 90 -1.28 -14.15 -11.02
CA ARG A 90 -0.72 -15.32 -11.71
C ARG A 90 -1.29 -15.43 -13.13
N SER A 91 -0.51 -15.93 -14.08
CA SER A 91 -1.06 -16.34 -15.37
C SER A 91 -2.17 -17.38 -15.14
N ARG A 92 -3.30 -17.22 -15.83
CA ARG A 92 -4.50 -18.08 -15.72
C ARG A 92 -5.27 -18.04 -14.40
N GLN A 93 -4.99 -17.10 -13.48
CA GLN A 93 -5.71 -16.99 -12.20
C GLN A 93 -7.25 -16.96 -12.35
N TYR A 94 -7.76 -16.29 -13.38
CA TYR A 94 -9.20 -16.27 -13.66
C TYR A 94 -9.75 -17.58 -14.21
N ILE A 95 -8.95 -18.40 -14.92
CA ILE A 95 -9.41 -19.69 -15.43
C ILE A 95 -9.62 -20.66 -14.26
N ASP A 96 -8.70 -20.64 -13.30
CA ASP A 96 -8.80 -21.49 -12.10
C ASP A 96 -9.96 -21.03 -11.20
N ALA A 97 -10.26 -19.72 -11.13
CA ALA A 97 -11.39 -19.21 -10.35
C ALA A 97 -12.77 -19.72 -10.82
N PHE A 98 -12.87 -20.20 -12.07
CA PHE A 98 -14.09 -20.77 -12.63
C PHE A 98 -14.05 -22.30 -12.77
N SER A 99 -13.00 -22.98 -12.28
CA SER A 99 -12.89 -24.45 -12.40
C SER A 99 -14.00 -25.19 -11.66
N ASP A 100 -14.54 -24.58 -10.60
CA ASP A 100 -15.55 -25.17 -9.72
C ASP A 100 -16.98 -24.85 -10.19
N LEU A 101 -17.13 -24.02 -11.22
CA LEU A 101 -18.44 -23.77 -11.83
C LEU A 101 -18.80 -24.94 -12.75
N SER A 102 -19.99 -25.51 -12.52
CA SER A 102 -20.59 -26.49 -13.41
C SER A 102 -20.80 -25.88 -14.80
N ASP A 103 -20.50 -26.66 -15.84
CA ASP A 103 -20.80 -26.27 -17.22
C ASP A 103 -22.28 -25.89 -17.39
N ILE A 104 -22.51 -24.81 -18.12
CA ILE A 104 -23.88 -24.41 -18.48
C ILE A 104 -24.41 -25.47 -19.44
N PRO A 105 -25.56 -26.12 -19.15
CA PRO A 105 -26.13 -27.11 -20.05
C PRO A 105 -26.38 -26.47 -21.41
N SER A 106 -25.88 -27.12 -22.47
CA SER A 106 -26.07 -26.64 -23.84
C SER A 106 -27.57 -26.57 -24.14
N PRO A 107 -28.06 -25.45 -24.73
CA PRO A 107 -29.46 -25.33 -25.10
C PRO A 107 -29.72 -26.21 -26.32
N GLY A 108 -30.00 -27.50 -26.10
CA GLY A 108 -30.35 -28.43 -27.16
C GLY A 108 -29.90 -29.87 -26.89
N GLY A 109 -30.61 -30.57 -26.02
CA GLY A 109 -30.54 -32.03 -25.90
C GLY A 109 -31.95 -32.60 -25.80
N THR A 110 -32.54 -32.92 -26.96
CA THR A 110 -33.58 -33.96 -27.11
C THR A 110 -32.90 -35.31 -27.24
#